data_AF-A0A8E2D946-F1
#
_entry.id   AF-A0A8E2D946-F1
#
_cell.length_a   1.000
_cell.length_b   1.000
_cell.length_c   1.000
_cell.angle_alpha   90.00
_cell.angle_beta   90.00
_cell.angle_gamma   90.00
#
_symmetry.space_group_name_H-M   'P 1'
#
loop_
_entity.id
_entity.type
_entity.pdbx_description
1 polymer ?
#
loop_
_entity_poly.entity_id
_entity_poly.type
_entity_poly.pdbx_seq_one_letter_code
_entity_poly.pdbx_strand_id
1 'polypeptide(L)'
;MKKSIVYQIKFFITLFLLTLFSCNNESDIIDSKEQQIKDYELVSLKDYSTLTKTFKSQDKQDPFILKFKDEASFERTLKQLQQMTYEERILWMQNLEGFNSLQDVFEQALSDFDNVDETESSYMAFKQKYEQYLYFPMYKEDMGFYLPTIEEEKAILANLNGLVIVGEEIRNLKNIFNYSDLQTTGKAYYDLNNSMNLKAIALVNSSTVSDFIGDEVDSGWFYDSDGDRKLRFKFGRKSNKQNINPIPPSTSGFNFRMYLKLEISFRKKTWLGWANYKSETNTNMKFFIEGREFTYNFHKKADSSHDWLDSNPLPWGITGNYDNGKPIYITPPISAEFRTEFRAFDGTPVIVWTCYLPEATFVEF
;
A
#
# COMPACT_ATOMS: atom_id res chain seq x y z
N MET A 1 -12.90 7.63 -58.55
CA MET A 1 -13.63 6.40 -58.98
C MET A 1 -13.54 5.41 -57.82
N LYS A 2 -14.54 4.85 -57.16
CA LYS A 2 -16.02 4.74 -57.22
C LYS A 2 -16.45 4.66 -55.73
N LYS A 3 -17.26 5.59 -55.20
CA LYS A 3 -18.68 5.41 -54.79
C LYS A 3 -19.08 4.01 -54.26
N SER A 4 -19.47 4.01 -52.98
CA SER A 4 -20.79 3.62 -52.41
C SER A 4 -21.19 2.15 -52.40
N ILE A 5 -21.69 1.69 -51.24
CA ILE A 5 -22.87 0.80 -50.98
C ILE A 5 -22.68 0.17 -49.58
N VAL A 6 -23.60 0.13 -48.60
CA VAL A 6 -24.98 0.59 -48.40
C VAL A 6 -25.26 0.50 -46.88
N TYR A 7 -25.92 1.51 -46.32
CA TYR A 7 -26.66 1.48 -45.05
C TYR A 7 -27.88 0.57 -45.16
N GLN A 8 -28.21 -0.28 -44.18
CA GLN A 8 -29.61 -0.52 -43.74
C GLN A 8 -29.63 -1.19 -42.34
N ILE A 9 -29.67 -0.37 -41.28
CA ILE A 9 -30.25 -0.76 -39.99
C ILE A 9 -31.58 -0.02 -39.91
N LYS A 10 -32.69 -0.76 -39.97
CA LYS A 10 -33.98 -0.34 -39.41
C LYS A 10 -35.01 -1.48 -39.43
N PHE A 11 -35.57 -1.70 -38.24
CA PHE A 11 -36.99 -1.95 -37.99
C PHE A 11 -37.58 -3.37 -38.22
N PHE A 12 -37.89 -4.04 -37.10
CA PHE A 12 -39.11 -4.87 -37.02
C PHE A 12 -39.82 -4.65 -35.68
N ILE A 13 -41.04 -4.13 -35.81
CA ILE A 13 -42.10 -3.82 -34.85
C ILE A 13 -42.77 -5.15 -34.40
N THR A 14 -42.85 -5.44 -33.09
CA THR A 14 -44.01 -5.28 -32.20
C THR A 14 -45.08 -6.37 -32.29
N LEU A 15 -45.51 -6.83 -31.09
CA LEU A 15 -46.88 -7.20 -30.69
C LEU A 15 -47.24 -8.70 -30.64
N PHE A 16 -47.26 -9.25 -29.42
CA PHE A 16 -48.28 -10.23 -29.02
C PHE A 16 -48.84 -9.81 -27.65
N LEU A 17 -50.12 -9.43 -27.66
CA LEU A 17 -50.93 -9.04 -26.51
C LEU A 17 -51.36 -10.29 -25.70
N LEU A 18 -51.28 -10.18 -24.36
CA LEU A 18 -52.36 -10.40 -23.37
C LEU A 18 -53.38 -11.51 -23.69
N THR A 19 -53.69 -12.52 -22.86
CA THR A 19 -53.87 -12.62 -21.40
C THR A 19 -54.15 -14.09 -21.07
N LEU A 20 -53.88 -14.54 -19.84
CA LEU A 20 -54.87 -15.16 -18.94
C LEU A 20 -54.38 -15.06 -17.49
N PHE A 21 -55.23 -14.49 -16.63
CA PHE A 21 -55.12 -14.40 -15.18
C PHE A 21 -55.21 -15.79 -14.52
N SER A 22 -54.47 -16.01 -13.43
CA SER A 22 -55.04 -16.62 -12.20
C SER A 22 -54.15 -16.44 -10.96
N CYS A 23 -54.79 -15.94 -9.90
CA CYS A 23 -54.47 -16.08 -8.47
C CYS A 23 -53.27 -15.32 -7.87
N ASN A 24 -53.63 -14.16 -7.32
CA ASN A 24 -53.16 -13.57 -6.05
C ASN A 24 -52.24 -14.46 -5.21
N ASN A 25 -51.05 -13.93 -4.92
CA ASN A 25 -50.67 -13.64 -3.56
C ASN A 25 -49.96 -12.28 -3.57
N GLU A 26 -50.44 -11.37 -2.71
CA GLU A 26 -49.74 -10.13 -2.37
C GLU A 26 -48.36 -10.50 -1.80
N SER A 27 -47.33 -10.17 -2.56
CA SER A 27 -46.03 -9.83 -1.99
C SER A 27 -45.55 -8.64 -2.80
N ASP A 28 -45.53 -7.47 -2.16
CA ASP A 28 -44.95 -6.25 -2.71
C ASP A 28 -43.61 -6.59 -3.36
N ILE A 29 -43.55 -6.44 -4.68
CA ILE A 29 -42.27 -6.37 -5.39
C ILE A 29 -41.70 -5.00 -5.03
N ILE A 30 -40.97 -4.96 -3.91
CA ILE A 30 -40.02 -3.90 -3.65
C ILE A 30 -38.95 -4.05 -4.73
N ASP A 31 -39.01 -3.17 -5.73
CA ASP A 31 -37.91 -2.90 -6.65
C ASP A 31 -36.73 -2.38 -5.82
N SER A 32 -35.95 -3.29 -5.24
CA SER A 32 -34.73 -2.95 -4.51
C SER A 32 -33.60 -2.70 -5.52
N LYS A 33 -33.75 -1.67 -6.34
CA LYS A 33 -32.61 -0.78 -6.57
C LYS A 33 -32.42 -0.01 -5.27
N GLU A 34 -31.77 -0.66 -4.31
CA GLU A 34 -31.20 0.02 -3.16
C GLU A 34 -30.24 1.06 -3.74
N GLN A 35 -30.72 2.30 -3.82
CA GLN A 35 -29.95 3.44 -4.28
C GLN A 35 -28.92 3.66 -3.20
N GLN A 36 -27.75 3.02 -3.34
CA GLN A 36 -26.65 3.08 -2.39
C GLN A 36 -26.41 4.55 -2.08
N ILE A 37 -26.77 4.98 -0.86
CA ILE A 37 -26.50 6.32 -0.40
C ILE A 37 -24.99 6.44 -0.44
N LYS A 38 -24.46 7.27 -1.34
CA LYS A 38 -23.03 7.52 -1.42
C LYS A 38 -22.61 8.04 -0.05
N ASP A 39 -21.66 7.35 0.60
CA ASP A 39 -21.23 7.65 1.98
C ASP A 39 -20.59 9.04 2.11
N TYR A 40 -20.37 9.72 0.98
CA TYR A 40 -19.73 11.01 0.88
C TYR A 40 -20.28 11.85 -0.29
N GLU A 41 -20.13 13.16 -0.16
CA GLU A 41 -20.38 14.15 -1.19
C GLU A 41 -19.13 15.01 -1.41
N LEU A 42 -18.98 15.56 -2.62
CA LEU A 42 -17.94 16.53 -2.93
C LEU A 42 -18.54 17.93 -2.73
N VAL A 43 -17.93 18.73 -1.85
CA VAL A 43 -18.44 20.07 -1.50
C VAL A 43 -17.36 21.12 -1.67
N SER A 44 -17.78 22.37 -1.84
CA SER A 44 -16.87 23.51 -1.88
C SER A 44 -16.39 23.85 -0.47
N LEU A 45 -15.08 23.90 -0.25
CA LEU A 45 -14.48 24.26 1.05
C LEU A 45 -14.90 25.68 1.49
N LYS A 46 -15.20 26.57 0.54
CA LYS A 46 -15.64 27.95 0.83
C LYS A 46 -16.98 27.99 1.57
N ASP A 47 -17.83 27.00 1.34
CA ASP A 47 -19.18 26.93 1.92
C ASP A 47 -19.11 26.59 3.42
N TYR A 48 -17.96 26.10 3.87
CA TYR A 48 -17.69 25.73 5.27
C TYR A 48 -16.77 26.75 5.97
N SER A 49 -16.68 27.97 5.44
CA SER A 49 -15.79 29.02 5.94
C SER A 49 -15.96 29.38 7.43
N THR A 50 -17.11 29.12 8.04
CA THR A 50 -17.33 29.32 9.49
C THR A 50 -16.57 28.31 10.36
N LEU A 51 -16.35 27.09 9.84
CA LEU A 51 -15.47 26.06 10.43
C LEU A 51 -13.99 26.32 10.13
N THR A 52 -13.68 27.28 9.24
CA THR A 52 -12.32 27.53 8.74
C THR A 52 -11.46 28.50 9.56
N LYS A 53 -11.85 28.83 10.80
CA LYS A 53 -11.13 29.82 11.64
C LYS A 53 -9.64 29.49 11.89
N THR A 54 -9.22 28.26 11.62
CA THR A 54 -7.88 27.75 11.86
C THR A 54 -7.00 27.63 10.61
N PHE A 55 -7.52 27.91 9.40
CA PHE A 55 -6.77 27.70 8.16
C PHE A 55 -5.85 28.87 7.80
N LYS A 56 -4.67 28.53 7.28
CA LYS A 56 -3.76 29.49 6.65
C LYS A 56 -4.28 29.82 5.25
N SER A 57 -3.88 30.96 4.69
CA SER A 57 -4.29 31.41 3.35
C SER A 57 -3.97 30.39 2.24
N GLN A 58 -2.98 29.52 2.46
CA GLN A 58 -2.55 28.46 1.54
C GLN A 58 -3.55 27.30 1.45
N ASP A 59 -4.32 27.03 2.52
CA ASP A 59 -5.32 25.95 2.56
C ASP A 59 -6.55 26.22 1.68
N LYS A 60 -6.60 27.38 1.01
CA LYS A 60 -7.69 27.83 0.12
C LYS A 60 -7.44 27.53 -1.37
N GLN A 61 -6.32 26.89 -1.71
CA GLN A 61 -5.97 26.60 -3.10
C GLN A 61 -6.79 25.46 -3.72
N ASP A 62 -7.34 24.55 -2.92
CA ASP A 62 -8.23 23.49 -3.41
C ASP A 62 -9.69 23.87 -3.12
N PRO A 63 -10.53 24.09 -4.16
CA PRO A 63 -11.91 24.47 -3.95
C PRO A 63 -12.75 23.34 -3.37
N PHE A 64 -12.37 22.06 -3.50
CA PHE A 64 -13.23 20.93 -3.15
C PHE A 64 -12.68 20.07 -2.01
N ILE A 65 -13.61 19.44 -1.28
CA ILE A 65 -13.31 18.56 -0.15
C ILE A 65 -14.37 17.46 -0.07
N LEU A 66 -13.97 16.24 0.28
CA LEU A 66 -14.91 15.17 0.57
C LEU A 66 -15.57 15.40 1.91
N LYS A 67 -16.89 15.27 1.94
CA LYS A 67 -17.70 15.34 3.15
C LYS A 67 -18.45 14.04 3.37
N PHE A 68 -18.19 13.45 4.52
CA PHE A 68 -18.86 12.28 5.03
C PHE A 68 -19.96 12.72 6.00
N LYS A 69 -21.09 12.01 5.98
CA LYS A 69 -22.22 12.29 6.88
C LYS A 69 -21.84 12.16 8.36
N ASP A 70 -21.06 11.13 8.69
CA ASP A 70 -20.66 10.78 10.05
C ASP A 70 -19.41 9.88 10.05
N GLU A 71 -18.91 9.55 11.24
CA GLU A 71 -17.75 8.67 11.42
C GLU A 71 -17.96 7.30 10.76
N ALA A 72 -19.17 6.75 10.85
CA ALA A 72 -19.44 5.41 10.35
C ALA A 72 -19.35 5.38 8.82
N SER A 73 -19.80 6.43 8.12
CA SER A 73 -19.60 6.58 6.67
C SER A 73 -18.13 6.73 6.28
N PHE A 74 -17.34 7.50 7.06
CA PHE A 74 -15.90 7.65 6.83
C PHE A 74 -15.17 6.30 6.97
N GLU A 75 -15.37 5.61 8.08
CA GLU A 75 -14.70 4.33 8.38
C GLU A 75 -15.12 3.21 7.41
N ARG A 76 -16.39 3.17 6.98
CA ARG A 76 -16.82 2.23 5.93
C ARG A 76 -16.09 2.47 4.63
N THR A 77 -15.96 3.73 4.21
CA THR A 77 -15.28 4.09 2.96
C THR A 77 -13.77 3.79 3.05
N LEU A 78 -13.14 4.14 4.18
CA LEU A 78 -11.74 3.83 4.43
C LEU A 78 -11.49 2.31 4.36
N LYS A 79 -12.34 1.51 5.00
CA LYS A 79 -12.26 0.04 4.96
C LYS A 79 -12.46 -0.53 3.56
N GLN A 80 -13.34 0.05 2.75
CA GLN A 80 -13.50 -0.33 1.35
C GLN A 80 -12.22 -0.07 0.56
N LEU A 81 -11.62 1.12 0.69
CA LEU A 81 -10.34 1.46 0.05
C LEU A 81 -9.21 0.51 0.49
N GLN A 82 -9.15 0.14 1.77
CA GLN A 82 -8.16 -0.81 2.29
C GLN A 82 -8.29 -2.21 1.67
N GLN A 83 -9.49 -2.59 1.23
CA GLN A 83 -9.74 -3.87 0.55
C GLN A 83 -9.52 -3.81 -0.96
N MET A 84 -9.45 -2.60 -1.53
CA MET A 84 -9.18 -2.40 -2.95
C MET A 84 -7.70 -2.60 -3.28
N THR A 85 -7.46 -3.19 -4.44
CA THR A 85 -6.17 -3.19 -5.13
C THR A 85 -5.75 -1.78 -5.52
N TYR A 86 -4.48 -1.59 -5.86
CA TYR A 86 -3.96 -0.31 -6.34
C TYR A 86 -4.76 0.21 -7.56
N GLU A 87 -5.03 -0.65 -8.54
CA GLU A 87 -5.77 -0.25 -9.75
C GLU A 87 -7.23 0.12 -9.45
N GLU A 88 -7.88 -0.60 -8.53
CA GLU A 88 -9.24 -0.26 -8.09
C GLU A 88 -9.29 1.09 -7.37
N ARG A 89 -8.26 1.43 -6.58
CA ARG A 89 -8.13 2.75 -5.95
C ARG A 89 -7.93 3.86 -6.98
N ILE A 90 -7.11 3.64 -8.01
CA ILE A 90 -6.92 4.58 -9.12
C ILE A 90 -8.26 4.85 -9.82
N LEU A 91 -9.02 3.80 -10.14
CA LEU A 91 -10.36 3.93 -10.73
C LEU A 91 -11.34 4.65 -9.80
N TRP A 92 -11.28 4.39 -8.49
CA TRP A 92 -12.11 5.08 -7.50
C TRP A 92 -11.85 6.59 -7.50
N MET A 93 -10.59 7.02 -7.53
CA MET A 93 -10.21 8.44 -7.59
C MET A 93 -10.66 9.11 -8.89
N GLN A 94 -10.49 8.43 -10.03
CA GLN A 94 -10.90 8.96 -11.35
C GLN A 94 -12.41 9.21 -11.46
N ASN A 95 -13.23 8.53 -10.67
CA ASN A 95 -14.68 8.74 -10.64
C ASN A 95 -15.11 9.97 -9.81
N LEU A 96 -14.18 10.71 -9.21
CA LEU A 96 -14.42 11.93 -8.44
C LEU A 96 -14.00 13.16 -9.24
N GLU A 97 -14.77 13.47 -10.29
CA GLU A 97 -14.53 14.66 -11.12
C GLU A 97 -14.40 15.93 -10.26
N GLY A 98 -13.29 16.64 -10.43
CA GLY A 98 -13.03 17.91 -9.74
C GLY A 98 -12.40 17.79 -8.34
N PHE A 99 -12.24 16.58 -7.80
CA PHE A 99 -11.51 16.36 -6.56
C PHE A 99 -10.04 16.04 -6.84
N ASN A 100 -9.12 16.73 -6.15
CA ASN A 100 -7.69 16.40 -6.19
C ASN A 100 -7.25 15.99 -4.78
N SER A 101 -6.87 14.72 -4.64
CA SER A 101 -6.43 14.15 -3.37
C SER A 101 -4.92 14.35 -3.15
N LEU A 102 -4.46 14.12 -1.91
CA LEU A 102 -3.01 13.99 -1.65
C LEU A 102 -2.39 12.84 -2.45
N GLN A 103 -3.13 11.76 -2.69
CA GLN A 103 -2.67 10.64 -3.52
C GLN A 103 -2.45 11.09 -4.97
N ASP A 104 -3.31 11.93 -5.53
CA ASP A 104 -3.14 12.45 -6.90
C ASP A 104 -1.85 13.27 -7.04
N VAL A 105 -1.53 14.10 -6.03
CA VAL A 105 -0.26 14.83 -5.99
C VAL A 105 0.93 13.88 -5.93
N PHE A 106 0.82 12.81 -5.15
CA PHE A 106 1.89 11.83 -5.01
C PHE A 106 2.14 11.08 -6.31
N GLU A 107 1.09 10.66 -7.03
CA GLU A 107 1.22 10.05 -8.36
C GLU A 107 1.84 11.02 -9.39
N GLN A 108 1.44 12.29 -9.34
CA GLN A 108 2.06 13.31 -10.19
C GLN A 108 3.54 13.54 -9.84
N ALA A 109 3.88 13.57 -8.55
CA ALA A 109 5.26 13.70 -8.08
C ALA A 109 6.11 12.49 -8.53
N LEU A 110 5.58 11.27 -8.43
CA LEU A 110 6.24 10.06 -8.94
C LEU A 110 6.53 10.18 -10.45
N SER A 111 5.54 10.62 -11.24
CA SER A 111 5.70 10.80 -12.69
C SER A 111 6.70 11.90 -13.05
N ASP A 112 6.72 13.00 -12.30
CA ASP A 112 7.64 14.11 -12.54
C ASP A 112 9.08 13.72 -12.15
N PHE A 113 9.23 12.92 -11.09
CA PHE A 113 10.52 12.51 -10.57
C PHE A 113 11.34 11.64 -11.54
N ASP A 114 10.69 10.98 -12.49
CA ASP A 114 11.36 10.24 -13.56
C ASP A 114 12.33 11.15 -14.35
N ASN A 115 11.99 12.43 -14.50
CA ASN A 115 12.78 13.43 -15.23
C ASN A 115 13.76 14.23 -14.36
N VAL A 116 13.80 13.99 -13.05
CA VAL A 116 14.75 14.66 -12.14
C VAL A 116 16.12 14.01 -12.31
N ASP A 117 17.14 14.82 -12.57
CA ASP A 117 18.53 14.38 -12.71
C ASP A 117 19.28 14.41 -11.36
N GLU A 118 20.54 13.98 -11.35
CA GLU A 118 21.38 13.92 -10.16
C GLU A 118 21.94 15.28 -9.70
N THR A 119 21.45 16.41 -10.22
CA THR A 119 21.90 17.75 -9.78
C THR A 119 21.08 18.27 -8.60
N GLU A 120 21.74 19.04 -7.73
CA GLU A 120 21.08 19.70 -6.59
C GLU A 120 19.96 20.63 -7.07
N SER A 121 20.20 21.40 -8.13
CA SER A 121 19.22 22.32 -8.71
C SER A 121 17.95 21.63 -9.17
N SER A 122 18.07 20.48 -9.85
CA SER A 122 16.91 19.71 -10.34
C SER A 122 16.09 19.15 -9.18
N TYR A 123 16.77 18.56 -8.19
CA TYR A 123 16.12 18.03 -7.00
C TYR A 123 15.45 19.12 -6.15
N MET A 124 16.10 20.26 -5.92
CA MET A 124 15.53 21.35 -5.13
C MET A 124 14.34 21.99 -5.82
N ALA A 125 14.35 22.11 -7.15
CA ALA A 125 13.19 22.56 -7.92
C ALA A 125 12.01 21.59 -7.79
N PHE A 126 12.27 20.27 -7.84
CA PHE A 126 11.27 19.24 -7.60
C PHE A 126 10.69 19.34 -6.17
N LYS A 127 11.56 19.42 -5.15
CA LYS A 127 11.13 19.56 -3.76
C LYS A 127 10.28 20.81 -3.56
N GLN A 128 10.71 21.97 -4.06
CA GLN A 128 9.97 23.22 -3.96
C GLN A 128 8.55 23.13 -4.56
N LYS A 129 8.37 22.36 -5.63
CA LYS A 129 7.07 22.13 -6.26
C LYS A 129 6.10 21.35 -5.37
N TYR A 130 6.61 20.39 -4.58
CA TYR A 130 5.78 19.39 -3.88
C TYR A 130 5.81 19.46 -2.35
N GLU A 131 6.75 20.19 -1.74
CA GLU A 131 6.99 20.19 -0.28
C GLU A 131 5.83 20.73 0.56
N GLN A 132 4.89 21.47 -0.04
CA GLN A 132 3.68 21.90 0.65
C GLN A 132 2.65 20.77 0.82
N TYR A 133 2.73 19.73 -0.01
CA TYR A 133 1.77 18.62 -0.04
C TYR A 133 2.36 17.34 0.54
N LEU A 134 3.60 17.02 0.19
CA LEU A 134 4.28 15.76 0.53
C LEU A 134 5.33 15.95 1.62
N TYR A 135 5.69 14.85 2.29
CA TYR A 135 6.75 14.83 3.28
C TYR A 135 8.12 14.53 2.63
N PHE A 136 9.08 15.44 2.81
CA PHE A 136 10.47 15.29 2.35
C PHE A 136 11.38 15.15 3.58
N PRO A 137 11.85 13.94 3.92
CA PRO A 137 12.62 13.72 5.14
C PRO A 137 13.98 14.41 5.15
N MET A 138 14.68 14.46 4.00
CA MET A 138 16.05 15.00 3.89
C MET A 138 16.97 14.45 4.99
N TYR A 139 16.85 13.16 5.29
CA TYR A 139 17.50 12.53 6.43
C TYR A 139 18.56 11.52 5.98
N LYS A 140 19.83 11.78 6.31
CA LYS A 140 20.97 10.96 5.86
C LYS A 140 20.94 10.82 4.33
N GLU A 141 20.84 9.59 3.82
CA GLU A 141 20.72 9.31 2.39
C GLU A 141 19.26 9.22 1.89
N ASP A 142 18.26 9.48 2.74
CA ASP A 142 16.85 9.48 2.38
C ASP A 142 16.45 10.83 1.78
N MET A 143 16.54 10.88 0.45
CA MET A 143 16.10 12.00 -0.39
C MET A 143 14.77 11.66 -1.07
N GLY A 144 13.98 10.76 -0.46
CA GLY A 144 12.65 10.41 -0.94
C GLY A 144 11.62 11.50 -0.70
N PHE A 145 10.39 11.18 -1.11
CA PHE A 145 9.20 11.96 -0.86
C PHE A 145 8.05 11.01 -0.58
N TYR A 146 7.24 11.30 0.43
CA TYR A 146 6.27 10.36 0.97
C TYR A 146 4.92 11.04 1.15
N LEU A 147 3.86 10.24 1.10
CA LEU A 147 2.55 10.68 1.59
C LEU A 147 2.68 11.13 3.04
N PRO A 148 2.08 12.27 3.44
CA PRO A 148 2.15 12.78 4.80
C PRO A 148 1.18 12.04 5.75
N THR A 149 0.82 10.79 5.44
CA THR A 149 -0.18 9.98 6.15
C THR A 149 0.38 8.58 6.43
N ILE A 150 0.19 8.07 7.64
CA ILE A 150 0.59 6.71 8.04
C ILE A 150 -0.23 5.67 7.27
N GLU A 151 -1.54 5.89 7.14
CA GLU A 151 -2.43 5.06 6.33
C GLU A 151 -2.58 5.71 4.95
N GLU A 152 -2.09 5.05 3.90
CA GLU A 152 -2.09 5.60 2.55
C GLU A 152 -3.50 5.88 2.02
N GLU A 153 -4.47 5.06 2.40
CA GLU A 153 -5.87 5.22 1.98
C GLU A 153 -6.48 6.52 2.49
N LYS A 154 -5.94 7.11 3.58
CA LYS A 154 -6.35 8.44 4.05
C LYS A 154 -5.89 9.54 3.09
N ALA A 155 -4.79 9.37 2.37
CA ALA A 155 -4.36 10.33 1.35
C ALA A 155 -5.27 10.35 0.12
N ILE A 156 -6.00 9.26 -0.15
CA ILE A 156 -7.03 9.19 -1.19
C ILE A 156 -8.25 10.02 -0.78
N LEU A 157 -8.59 10.04 0.51
CA LEU A 157 -9.77 10.74 1.03
C LEU A 157 -9.51 12.23 1.32
N ALA A 158 -8.26 12.58 1.59
CA ALA A 158 -7.83 13.94 1.90
C ALA A 158 -7.66 14.77 0.63
N ASN A 159 -8.15 16.01 0.64
CA ASN A 159 -7.82 16.99 -0.40
C ASN A 159 -6.32 17.38 -0.36
N LEU A 160 -5.85 18.26 -1.25
CA LEU A 160 -4.44 18.67 -1.33
C LEU A 160 -3.82 19.15 -0.01
N ASN A 161 -4.64 19.72 0.88
CA ASN A 161 -4.19 20.27 2.17
C ASN A 161 -4.19 19.22 3.30
N GLY A 162 -4.62 17.99 3.01
CA GLY A 162 -4.80 16.93 3.99
C GLY A 162 -6.19 16.87 4.59
N LEU A 163 -7.17 17.60 4.05
CA LEU A 163 -8.43 17.86 4.75
C LEU A 163 -9.57 16.98 4.27
N VAL A 164 -10.45 16.63 5.21
CA VAL A 164 -11.74 15.96 4.98
C VAL A 164 -12.81 16.55 5.93
N ILE A 165 -14.08 16.50 5.56
CA ILE A 165 -15.19 16.81 6.47
C ILE A 165 -15.85 15.50 6.94
N VAL A 166 -15.99 15.32 8.24
CA VAL A 166 -16.71 14.18 8.84
C VAL A 166 -17.77 14.73 9.78
N GLY A 167 -19.05 14.56 9.41
CA GLY A 167 -20.15 15.24 10.09
C GLY A 167 -20.04 16.75 9.95
N GLU A 168 -19.85 17.43 11.07
CA GLU A 168 -19.68 18.89 11.14
C GLU A 168 -18.22 19.31 11.39
N GLU A 169 -17.29 18.35 11.44
CA GLU A 169 -15.88 18.60 11.74
C GLU A 169 -15.01 18.55 10.49
N ILE A 170 -14.12 19.53 10.35
CA ILE A 170 -13.03 19.46 9.37
C ILE A 170 -11.82 18.84 10.06
N ARG A 171 -11.28 17.77 9.48
CA ARG A 171 -10.13 17.03 10.02
C ARG A 171 -8.96 17.10 9.06
N ASN A 172 -7.75 17.22 9.61
CA ASN A 172 -6.52 17.04 8.87
C ASN A 172 -6.03 15.60 9.06
N LEU A 173 -5.93 14.85 7.97
CA LEU A 173 -5.50 13.46 7.95
C LEU A 173 -3.97 13.32 7.90
N LYS A 174 -3.22 14.41 7.68
CA LYS A 174 -1.75 14.40 7.79
C LYS A 174 -1.33 14.04 9.21
N ASN A 175 -0.48 13.04 9.35
CA ASN A 175 0.03 12.58 10.64
C ASN A 175 1.49 12.09 10.57
N ILE A 176 2.20 12.43 9.49
CA ILE A 176 3.66 12.31 9.39
C ILE A 176 4.24 13.72 9.34
N PHE A 177 4.95 14.10 10.40
CA PHE A 177 5.56 15.43 10.55
C PHE A 177 7.07 15.36 10.75
N ASN A 178 7.58 14.19 11.13
CA ASN A 178 8.99 13.96 11.38
C ASN A 178 9.42 12.56 10.91
N TYR A 179 10.73 12.29 10.93
CA TYR A 179 11.28 11.04 10.40
C TYR A 179 10.86 9.81 11.23
N SER A 180 10.66 9.98 12.54
CA SER A 180 10.19 8.90 13.41
C SER A 180 8.77 8.48 13.07
N ASP A 181 7.89 9.42 12.68
CA ASP A 181 6.54 9.09 12.20
C ASP A 181 6.64 8.24 10.93
N LEU A 182 7.51 8.63 9.98
CA LEU A 182 7.75 7.87 8.75
C LEU A 182 8.31 6.46 9.04
N GLN A 183 9.20 6.32 10.04
CA GLN A 183 9.69 5.02 10.47
C GLN A 183 8.57 4.08 10.92
N THR A 184 7.47 4.57 11.48
CA THR A 184 6.34 3.71 11.86
C THR A 184 5.64 3.05 10.66
N THR A 185 5.85 3.55 9.45
CA THR A 185 5.16 3.08 8.23
C THR A 185 5.83 1.90 7.54
N GLY A 186 7.07 1.53 7.91
CA GLY A 186 7.84 0.57 7.09
C GLY A 186 8.79 1.22 6.08
N LYS A 187 8.55 2.48 5.70
CA LYS A 187 9.14 3.08 4.49
C LYS A 187 10.50 3.75 4.67
N ALA A 188 10.80 4.23 5.89
CA ALA A 188 12.04 4.93 6.20
C ALA A 188 13.19 3.98 6.58
N TYR A 189 14.41 4.53 6.58
CA TYR A 189 15.53 3.87 7.23
C TYR A 189 15.32 3.83 8.74
N TYR A 190 15.53 2.66 9.35
CA TYR A 190 15.49 2.51 10.80
C TYR A 190 16.85 2.81 11.42
N ASP A 191 16.85 3.63 12.46
CA ASP A 191 17.99 3.69 13.36
C ASP A 191 17.93 2.47 14.30
N LEU A 192 19.08 1.82 14.51
CA LEU A 192 19.24 0.50 15.17
C LEU A 192 18.58 0.36 16.57
N ASN A 193 18.12 1.45 17.18
CA ASN A 193 17.64 1.49 18.57
C ASN A 193 16.12 1.67 18.73
N ASN A 194 15.33 1.84 17.67
CA ASN A 194 13.88 2.04 17.80
C ASN A 194 13.14 0.71 17.81
N SER A 195 12.76 0.23 19.00
CA SER A 195 12.04 -1.03 19.23
C SER A 195 10.66 -1.07 18.55
N MET A 196 10.46 -2.01 17.63
CA MET A 196 9.15 -2.44 17.14
C MET A 196 8.54 -3.35 18.20
N ASN A 197 7.26 -3.14 18.54
CA ASN A 197 6.52 -4.00 19.45
C ASN A 197 6.15 -5.33 18.78
N LEU A 198 7.07 -6.28 18.73
CA LEU A 198 6.83 -7.57 18.08
C LEU A 198 5.90 -8.45 18.93
N LYS A 199 4.81 -8.95 18.32
CA LYS A 199 3.86 -9.91 18.96
C LYS A 199 4.39 -11.35 19.00
N ALA A 200 5.49 -11.63 18.32
CA ALA A 200 6.23 -12.87 18.40
C ALA A 200 7.71 -12.55 18.23
N ILE A 201 8.55 -13.14 19.08
CA ILE A 201 9.99 -12.87 19.12
C ILE A 201 10.72 -14.19 18.98
N ALA A 202 11.72 -14.23 18.11
CA ALA A 202 12.60 -15.40 18.05
C ALA A 202 13.51 -15.46 19.26
N LEU A 203 13.80 -16.67 19.72
CA LEU A 203 14.62 -16.90 20.91
C LEU A 203 16.13 -16.73 20.66
N VAL A 204 16.55 -16.37 19.45
CA VAL A 204 17.96 -16.17 19.05
C VAL A 204 18.39 -14.70 19.17
N ASN A 205 19.70 -14.50 19.45
CA ASN A 205 20.42 -13.23 19.71
C ASN A 205 20.36 -12.19 18.57
N SER A 206 19.18 -11.81 18.12
CA SER A 206 19.00 -10.67 17.22
C SER A 206 18.61 -9.46 18.05
N SER A 207 19.60 -8.64 18.38
CA SER A 207 19.40 -7.30 18.92
C SER A 207 18.92 -6.30 17.85
N THR A 208 18.57 -6.75 16.64
CA THR A 208 18.00 -5.89 15.61
C THR A 208 16.50 -5.93 15.67
N VAL A 209 15.92 -4.73 15.75
CA VAL A 209 14.50 -4.53 15.56
C VAL A 209 14.19 -4.83 14.09
N SER A 210 13.48 -5.93 13.84
CA SER A 210 13.07 -6.33 12.50
C SER A 210 11.58 -6.65 12.50
N ASP A 211 10.94 -6.37 11.37
CA ASP A 211 9.55 -6.69 11.06
C ASP A 211 9.32 -8.21 10.92
N PHE A 212 10.41 -8.99 10.99
CA PHE A 212 10.49 -10.43 10.80
C PHE A 212 10.65 -11.20 12.13
N ILE A 213 10.22 -12.47 12.13
CA ILE A 213 10.39 -13.41 13.23
C ILE A 213 11.62 -14.27 12.95
N GLY A 214 12.64 -14.13 13.79
CA GLY A 214 13.91 -14.84 13.63
C GLY A 214 14.87 -14.08 12.74
N ASP A 215 15.68 -14.83 12.00
CA ASP A 215 16.61 -14.24 11.07
C ASP A 215 15.88 -13.60 9.89
N GLU A 216 16.47 -12.50 9.41
CA GLU A 216 16.15 -11.85 8.15
C GLU A 216 17.38 -12.02 7.24
N VAL A 217 17.17 -12.48 6.01
CA VAL A 217 18.25 -12.53 5.02
C VAL A 217 18.13 -11.32 4.10
N ASP A 218 19.21 -10.53 4.03
CA ASP A 218 19.32 -9.34 3.16
C ASP A 218 20.31 -9.63 2.03
N SER A 219 19.94 -9.36 0.78
CA SER A 219 20.79 -9.58 -0.39
C SER A 219 21.93 -8.58 -0.55
N GLY A 220 21.90 -7.46 0.20
CA GLY A 220 22.59 -6.24 -0.16
C GLY A 220 21.97 -5.57 -1.40
N TRP A 221 22.52 -4.42 -1.78
CA TRP A 221 22.07 -3.67 -2.96
C TRP A 221 22.73 -4.19 -4.24
N PHE A 222 21.91 -4.57 -5.21
CA PHE A 222 22.28 -4.67 -6.62
C PHE A 222 22.17 -3.29 -7.26
N TYR A 223 23.08 -2.98 -8.18
CA TYR A 223 23.11 -1.73 -8.92
C TYR A 223 22.98 -2.02 -10.42
N ASP A 224 22.43 -1.08 -11.17
CA ASP A 224 22.48 -1.11 -12.63
C ASP A 224 23.87 -0.71 -13.15
N SER A 225 24.01 -0.65 -14.48
CA SER A 225 25.27 -0.29 -15.15
C SER A 225 25.73 1.13 -14.86
N ASP A 226 24.79 2.08 -14.72
CA ASP A 226 25.09 3.49 -14.48
C ASP A 226 25.29 3.77 -12.99
N GLY A 227 24.87 2.85 -12.11
CA GLY A 227 24.96 2.98 -10.66
C GLY A 227 23.95 3.98 -10.09
N ASP A 228 22.97 4.40 -10.89
CA ASP A 228 21.94 5.38 -10.52
C ASP A 228 20.61 4.72 -10.13
N ARG A 229 20.47 3.40 -10.33
CA ARG A 229 19.40 2.57 -9.78
C ARG A 229 19.97 1.48 -8.90
N LYS A 230 19.25 1.19 -7.81
CA LYS A 230 19.55 0.04 -6.95
C LYS A 230 18.31 -0.74 -6.55
N LEU A 231 18.48 -2.04 -6.32
CA LEU A 231 17.46 -2.97 -5.86
C LEU A 231 18.02 -3.90 -4.77
N ARG A 232 17.20 -4.27 -3.79
CA ARG A 232 17.57 -5.17 -2.69
C ARG A 232 16.39 -6.07 -2.32
N PHE A 233 16.70 -7.31 -1.94
CA PHE A 233 15.75 -8.24 -1.37
C PHE A 233 15.96 -8.38 0.13
N LYS A 234 14.86 -8.46 0.88
CA LYS A 234 14.85 -8.96 2.25
C LYS A 234 13.85 -10.10 2.36
N PHE A 235 14.29 -11.21 2.93
CA PHE A 235 13.50 -12.43 3.03
C PHE A 235 13.46 -12.93 4.47
N GLY A 236 12.28 -13.34 4.93
CA GLY A 236 12.12 -13.89 6.25
C GLY A 236 10.69 -14.33 6.55
N ARG A 237 10.37 -14.44 7.83
CA ARG A 237 9.06 -14.85 8.35
C ARG A 237 8.30 -13.67 8.94
N LYS A 238 7.01 -13.53 8.67
CA LYS A 238 6.14 -12.54 9.33
C LYS A 238 4.89 -13.20 9.90
N SER A 239 4.42 -12.75 11.07
CA SER A 239 3.15 -13.25 11.62
C SER A 239 1.93 -12.56 11.01
N ASN A 240 0.80 -13.25 11.07
CA ASN A 240 -0.52 -12.73 10.67
C ASN A 240 -1.06 -11.62 11.57
N LYS A 241 -0.49 -11.43 12.76
CA LYS A 241 -0.85 -10.34 13.67
C LYS A 241 -0.02 -9.12 13.30
N GLN A 242 -0.45 -8.43 12.25
CA GLN A 242 0.15 -7.18 11.78
C GLN A 242 0.45 -6.22 12.95
N ASN A 243 1.62 -5.59 12.92
CA ASN A 243 1.77 -4.20 13.33
C ASN A 243 1.70 -3.37 12.05
N ILE A 244 0.56 -2.72 11.80
CA ILE A 244 0.48 -1.28 11.46
C ILE A 244 -0.81 -0.64 12.02
N ASN A 245 -1.66 -1.33 12.79
CA ASN A 245 -2.73 -0.68 13.58
C ASN A 245 -3.03 -1.51 14.84
N PRO A 246 -3.06 -0.92 16.06
CA PRO A 246 -3.51 -1.61 17.26
C PRO A 246 -5.04 -1.79 17.21
N ILE A 247 -5.52 -2.81 16.47
CA ILE A 247 -6.88 -3.31 16.64
C ILE A 247 -6.89 -4.15 17.93
N PRO A 248 -7.79 -3.89 18.89
CA PRO A 248 -7.91 -4.69 20.10
C PRO A 248 -8.20 -6.15 19.71
N PRO A 249 -7.51 -7.14 20.30
CA PRO A 249 -7.78 -8.53 20.00
C PRO A 249 -9.20 -8.89 20.50
N SER A 250 -10.16 -8.98 19.57
CA SER A 250 -11.40 -9.68 19.87
C SER A 250 -11.20 -11.17 19.59
N THR A 251 -11.45 -11.97 20.62
CA THR A 251 -11.60 -13.43 20.68
C THR A 251 -10.35 -14.26 20.96
N SER A 252 -10.44 -15.03 22.05
CA SER A 252 -9.53 -16.04 22.55
C SER A 252 -9.56 -17.31 21.69
N GLY A 253 -8.37 -17.80 21.35
CA GLY A 253 -8.13 -18.99 20.54
C GLY A 253 -6.83 -18.82 19.77
N PHE A 254 -5.94 -19.81 19.81
CA PHE A 254 -4.64 -19.76 19.14
C PHE A 254 -4.82 -19.56 17.63
N ASN A 255 -4.66 -18.31 17.17
CA ASN A 255 -4.78 -17.92 15.76
C ASN A 255 -3.45 -17.38 15.22
N PHE A 256 -2.32 -17.83 15.78
CA PHE A 256 -1.01 -17.47 15.25
C PHE A 256 -0.80 -18.19 13.91
N ARG A 257 -0.46 -17.43 12.88
CA ARG A 257 0.01 -17.95 11.60
C ARG A 257 1.28 -17.23 11.21
N MET A 258 2.22 -17.99 10.69
CA MET A 258 3.47 -17.47 10.15
C MET A 258 3.44 -17.57 8.64
N TYR A 259 3.96 -16.56 7.96
CA TYR A 259 3.99 -16.47 6.51
C TYR A 259 5.41 -16.17 6.05
N LEU A 260 5.74 -16.56 4.82
CA LEU A 260 6.92 -16.04 4.15
C LEU A 260 6.66 -14.59 3.77
N LYS A 261 7.66 -13.73 3.99
CA LYS A 261 7.66 -12.35 3.51
C LYS A 261 8.92 -12.13 2.66
N LEU A 262 8.72 -11.52 1.50
CA LEU A 262 9.76 -10.98 0.65
C LEU A 262 9.51 -9.48 0.49
N GLU A 263 10.51 -8.66 0.80
CA GLU A 263 10.50 -7.24 0.46
C GLU A 263 11.48 -7.03 -0.70
N ILE A 264 11.02 -6.38 -1.76
CA ILE A 264 11.88 -5.96 -2.89
C ILE A 264 11.96 -4.45 -2.86
N SER A 265 13.01 -3.89 -2.27
CA SER A 265 13.22 -2.44 -2.19
C SER A 265 14.02 -1.94 -3.38
N PHE A 266 13.69 -0.76 -3.91
CA PHE A 266 14.46 -0.12 -4.97
C PHE A 266 14.49 1.41 -4.84
N ARG A 267 15.57 2.03 -5.33
CA ARG A 267 15.77 3.48 -5.24
C ARG A 267 16.45 4.04 -6.48
N LYS A 268 16.19 5.33 -6.74
CA LYS A 268 16.85 6.16 -7.75
C LYS A 268 17.81 7.13 -7.06
N LYS A 269 19.00 7.30 -7.62
CA LYS A 269 20.02 8.20 -7.09
C LYS A 269 19.62 9.66 -7.28
N THR A 270 20.00 10.49 -6.32
CA THR A 270 19.86 11.95 -6.35
C THR A 270 21.23 12.58 -6.05
N TRP A 271 21.28 13.91 -6.06
CA TRP A 271 22.50 14.67 -5.80
C TRP A 271 23.19 14.37 -4.45
N LEU A 272 22.44 13.98 -3.42
CA LEU A 272 22.95 13.75 -2.06
C LEU A 272 22.60 12.36 -1.50
N GLY A 273 21.76 11.58 -2.18
CA GLY A 273 21.30 10.31 -1.65
C GLY A 273 20.41 9.53 -2.61
N TRP A 274 19.36 8.94 -2.06
CA TRP A 274 18.48 8.01 -2.76
C TRP A 274 17.03 8.35 -2.49
N ALA A 275 16.21 8.27 -3.54
CA ALA A 275 14.79 8.55 -3.48
C ALA A 275 13.97 7.33 -3.92
N ASN A 276 12.74 7.26 -3.42
CA ASN A 276 11.70 6.43 -4.01
C ASN A 276 11.30 6.97 -5.39
N TYR A 277 10.85 6.07 -6.25
CA TYR A 277 10.32 6.39 -7.57
C TYR A 277 9.40 5.24 -7.99
N LYS A 278 8.65 5.42 -9.08
CA LYS A 278 7.73 4.40 -9.59
C LYS A 278 8.50 3.37 -10.41
N SER A 279 8.30 2.09 -10.13
CA SER A 279 8.90 1.03 -10.93
C SER A 279 8.02 -0.22 -11.00
N GLU A 280 8.50 -1.23 -11.71
CA GLU A 280 7.80 -2.47 -11.98
C GLU A 280 8.78 -3.64 -11.82
N THR A 281 8.35 -4.66 -11.09
CA THR A 281 9.08 -5.93 -10.98
C THR A 281 8.19 -7.09 -11.37
N ASN A 282 8.81 -8.09 -12.00
CA ASN A 282 8.22 -9.41 -12.20
C ASN A 282 9.19 -10.45 -11.60
N THR A 283 8.76 -11.08 -10.52
CA THR A 283 9.61 -11.97 -9.73
C THR A 283 9.05 -13.39 -9.74
N ASN A 284 9.84 -14.32 -10.29
CA ASN A 284 9.64 -15.76 -10.12
C ASN A 284 10.33 -16.18 -8.82
N MET A 285 9.59 -16.78 -7.90
CA MET A 285 10.06 -17.19 -6.58
C MET A 285 9.98 -18.70 -6.45
N LYS A 286 11.05 -19.34 -5.99
CA LYS A 286 11.06 -20.76 -5.64
C LYS A 286 11.49 -20.92 -4.18
N PHE A 287 10.73 -21.69 -3.43
CA PHE A 287 11.02 -22.02 -2.03
C PHE A 287 11.11 -23.53 -1.87
N PHE A 288 12.11 -23.99 -1.12
CA PHE A 288 12.27 -25.39 -0.74
C PHE A 288 12.08 -25.50 0.78
N ILE A 289 11.01 -26.17 1.18
CA ILE A 289 10.59 -26.31 2.59
C ILE A 289 10.29 -27.78 2.84
N GLU A 290 10.97 -28.41 3.80
CA GLU A 290 10.79 -29.82 4.17
C GLU A 290 10.84 -30.79 2.96
N GLY A 291 11.74 -30.52 2.01
CA GLY A 291 11.90 -31.33 0.80
C GLY A 291 10.82 -31.14 -0.28
N ARG A 292 9.95 -30.14 -0.14
CA ARG A 292 8.95 -29.75 -1.15
C ARG A 292 9.30 -28.41 -1.79
N GLU A 293 9.08 -28.31 -3.09
CA GLU A 293 9.24 -27.06 -3.86
C GLU A 293 7.89 -26.33 -3.96
N PHE A 294 7.91 -25.02 -3.69
CA PHE A 294 6.79 -24.10 -3.87
C PHE A 294 7.23 -23.00 -4.82
N THR A 295 6.43 -22.73 -5.86
CA THR A 295 6.74 -21.72 -6.87
C THR A 295 5.63 -20.68 -6.94
N TYR A 296 6.04 -19.41 -7.02
CA TYR A 296 5.14 -18.27 -7.12
C TYR A 296 5.63 -17.29 -8.18
N ASN A 297 4.68 -16.56 -8.76
CA ASN A 297 4.95 -15.41 -9.61
C ASN A 297 4.37 -14.17 -8.97
N PHE A 298 5.20 -13.16 -8.77
CA PHE A 298 4.82 -11.91 -8.15
C PHE A 298 5.13 -10.75 -9.09
N HIS A 299 4.07 -10.15 -9.60
CA HIS A 299 4.12 -8.93 -10.39
C HIS A 299 3.61 -7.77 -9.55
N LYS A 300 4.35 -6.66 -9.57
CA LYS A 300 3.95 -5.46 -8.83
C LYS A 300 4.43 -4.21 -9.55
N LYS A 301 3.54 -3.21 -9.57
CA LYS A 301 3.81 -1.81 -9.90
C LYS A 301 3.50 -0.99 -8.66
N ALA A 302 4.49 -0.31 -8.12
CA ALA A 302 4.33 0.63 -7.01
C ALA A 302 5.55 1.56 -6.92
N ASP A 303 5.58 2.39 -5.88
CA ASP A 303 6.74 3.18 -5.51
C ASP A 303 7.59 2.46 -4.45
N SER A 304 8.90 2.65 -4.51
CA SER A 304 9.88 2.32 -3.44
C SER A 304 10.10 0.83 -3.12
N SER A 305 9.06 0.03 -2.96
CA SER A 305 9.16 -1.37 -2.54
C SER A 305 7.98 -2.22 -3.02
N HIS A 306 8.28 -3.45 -3.42
CA HIS A 306 7.29 -4.46 -3.77
C HIS A 306 7.32 -5.58 -2.74
N ASP A 307 6.46 -5.45 -1.74
CA ASP A 307 6.36 -6.41 -0.66
C ASP A 307 5.38 -7.53 -1.03
N TRP A 308 5.83 -8.76 -0.83
CA TRP A 308 5.04 -9.98 -0.98
C TRP A 308 4.94 -10.69 0.36
N LEU A 309 3.73 -11.10 0.69
CA LEU A 309 3.43 -11.96 1.83
C LEU A 309 2.71 -13.20 1.30
N ASP A 310 3.17 -14.38 1.67
CA ASP A 310 2.50 -15.61 1.27
C ASP A 310 1.08 -15.64 1.87
N SER A 311 0.11 -15.98 1.03
CA SER A 311 -1.26 -16.25 1.48
C SER A 311 -1.38 -17.56 2.28
N ASN A 312 -0.44 -18.49 2.06
CA ASN A 312 -0.39 -19.78 2.72
C ASN A 312 0.53 -19.71 3.95
N PRO A 313 0.05 -20.14 5.13
CA PRO A 313 0.90 -20.18 6.31
C PRO A 313 2.01 -21.22 6.15
N LEU A 314 3.19 -20.89 6.67
CA LEU A 314 4.30 -21.82 6.81
C LEU A 314 3.94 -22.98 7.74
N PRO A 315 4.47 -24.19 7.49
CA PRO A 315 4.44 -25.24 8.49
C PRO A 315 5.22 -24.81 9.74
N TRP A 316 4.66 -25.13 10.91
CA TRP A 316 5.31 -24.94 12.20
C TRP A 316 4.90 -26.07 13.15
N GLY A 317 5.75 -26.33 14.15
CA GLY A 317 5.54 -27.35 15.18
C GLY A 317 5.78 -26.80 16.58
N ILE A 318 5.53 -27.64 17.58
CA ILE A 318 5.85 -27.37 18.99
C ILE A 318 7.08 -28.20 19.36
N THR A 319 8.07 -27.56 19.98
CA THR A 319 9.33 -28.24 20.36
C THR A 319 9.18 -29.19 21.56
N GLY A 320 8.09 -29.04 22.33
CA GLY A 320 7.87 -29.68 23.63
C GLY A 320 8.45 -28.89 24.81
N ASN A 321 9.19 -27.81 24.53
CA ASN A 321 9.77 -26.92 25.54
C ASN A 321 8.90 -25.68 25.77
N TYR A 322 9.11 -25.03 26.90
CA TYR A 322 8.38 -23.83 27.32
C TYR A 322 9.35 -22.73 27.75
N ASP A 323 9.02 -21.48 27.43
CA ASP A 323 9.66 -20.28 27.96
C ASP A 323 8.65 -19.50 28.78
N ASN A 324 8.93 -19.25 30.06
CA ASN A 324 8.02 -18.56 30.99
C ASN A 324 6.58 -19.09 30.98
N GLY A 325 6.41 -20.42 30.87
CA GLY A 325 5.10 -21.09 30.83
C GLY A 325 4.39 -21.03 29.46
N LYS A 326 5.02 -20.46 28.43
CA LYS A 326 4.51 -20.42 27.06
C LYS A 326 5.22 -21.44 26.17
N PRO A 327 4.51 -22.17 25.30
CA PRO A 327 5.12 -23.15 24.42
C PRO A 327 6.09 -22.50 23.43
N ILE A 328 7.22 -23.16 23.19
CA ILE A 328 8.21 -22.78 22.18
C ILE A 328 7.87 -23.47 20.86
N TYR A 329 7.67 -22.67 19.84
CA TYR A 329 7.37 -23.11 18.48
C TYR A 329 8.62 -23.17 17.63
N ILE A 330 8.56 -23.98 16.57
CA ILE A 330 9.64 -24.18 15.61
C ILE A 330 9.12 -24.13 14.17
N THR A 331 9.91 -23.61 13.25
CA THR A 331 9.61 -23.58 11.81
C THR A 331 10.84 -24.06 11.03
N PRO A 332 10.66 -24.90 10.00
CA PRO A 332 11.76 -25.53 9.30
C PRO A 332 12.64 -24.50 8.57
N PRO A 333 13.88 -24.89 8.22
CA PRO A 333 14.73 -24.09 7.35
C PRO A 333 14.13 -24.00 5.93
N ILE A 334 14.48 -22.93 5.23
CA ILE A 334 13.93 -22.61 3.91
C ILE A 334 15.07 -22.17 2.98
N SER A 335 15.22 -22.85 1.86
CA SER A 335 16.05 -22.36 0.76
C SER A 335 15.17 -21.61 -0.24
N ALA A 336 15.63 -20.47 -0.76
CA ALA A 336 14.88 -19.69 -1.73
C ALA A 336 15.74 -19.28 -2.93
N GLU A 337 15.12 -19.22 -4.11
CA GLU A 337 15.64 -18.59 -5.33
C GLU A 337 14.64 -17.55 -5.82
N PHE A 338 15.12 -16.33 -6.08
CA PHE A 338 14.36 -15.24 -6.64
C PHE A 338 14.96 -14.84 -7.98
N ARG A 339 14.14 -14.84 -9.03
CA ARG A 339 14.50 -14.32 -10.36
C ARG A 339 13.62 -13.13 -10.66
N THR A 340 14.21 -11.94 -10.63
CA THR A 340 13.47 -10.68 -10.79
C THR A 340 13.88 -9.96 -12.05
N GLU A 341 12.92 -9.74 -12.94
CA GLU A 341 13.01 -8.73 -13.97
C GLU A 341 12.68 -7.39 -13.34
N PHE A 342 13.61 -6.43 -13.46
CA PHE A 342 13.44 -5.10 -12.93
C PHE A 342 13.51 -4.06 -14.04
N ARG A 343 12.39 -3.39 -14.30
CA ARG A 343 12.21 -2.53 -15.48
C ARG A 343 13.22 -1.37 -15.56
N ALA A 344 13.68 -0.90 -14.40
CA ALA A 344 14.59 0.24 -14.35
C ALA A 344 16.05 -0.12 -14.64
N PHE A 345 16.42 -1.40 -14.74
CA PHE A 345 17.76 -1.79 -15.13
C PHE A 345 17.83 -1.95 -16.65
N ASP A 346 18.82 -1.31 -17.27
CA ASP A 346 19.01 -1.34 -18.73
C ASP A 346 19.12 -2.76 -19.29
N GLY A 347 18.32 -3.07 -20.31
CA GLY A 347 18.34 -4.37 -20.96
C GLY A 347 17.57 -5.49 -20.23
N THR A 348 16.75 -5.15 -19.22
CA THR A 348 15.96 -6.11 -18.42
C THR A 348 16.81 -7.26 -17.85
N PRO A 349 17.92 -6.99 -17.15
CA PRO A 349 18.71 -8.04 -16.55
C PRO A 349 17.85 -8.76 -15.50
N VAL A 350 17.86 -10.08 -15.59
CA VAL A 350 17.22 -10.92 -14.58
C VAL A 350 18.18 -11.01 -13.39
N ILE A 351 17.81 -10.36 -12.29
CA ILE A 351 18.55 -10.48 -11.03
C ILE A 351 18.20 -11.84 -10.43
N VAL A 352 19.21 -12.67 -10.21
CA VAL A 352 19.06 -13.98 -9.55
C VAL A 352 19.68 -13.91 -8.17
N TRP A 353 18.87 -14.10 -7.14
CA TRP A 353 19.34 -14.18 -5.76
C TRP A 353 18.92 -15.51 -5.14
N THR A 354 19.89 -16.24 -4.58
CA THR A 354 19.64 -17.48 -3.84
C THR A 354 20.03 -17.25 -2.38
N CYS A 355 19.22 -17.77 -1.46
CA CYS A 355 19.46 -17.61 -0.04
C CYS A 355 18.95 -18.80 0.78
N TYR A 356 19.39 -18.85 2.03
CA TYR A 356 18.99 -19.85 3.00
C TYR A 356 18.57 -19.16 4.28
N LEU A 357 17.34 -19.41 4.70
CA LEU A 357 16.77 -18.93 5.94
C LEU A 357 16.77 -20.11 6.93
N PRO A 358 17.56 -20.06 8.01
CA PRO A 358 17.70 -21.20 8.92
C PRO A 358 16.41 -21.46 9.70
N GLU A 359 16.35 -22.62 10.34
CA GLU A 359 15.32 -22.95 11.32
C GLU A 359 15.19 -21.84 12.37
N ALA A 360 13.96 -21.51 12.75
CA ALA A 360 13.71 -20.52 13.80
C ALA A 360 12.85 -21.12 14.92
N THR A 361 13.20 -20.78 16.15
CA THR A 361 12.37 -21.03 17.33
C THR A 361 11.84 -19.72 17.87
N PHE A 362 10.59 -19.71 18.32
CA PHE A 362 9.91 -18.48 18.72
C PHE A 362 8.87 -18.73 19.81
N VAL A 363 8.53 -17.66 20.52
CA VAL A 363 7.47 -17.61 21.53
C VAL A 363 6.48 -16.52 21.14
N GLU A 364 5.19 -16.81 21.32
CA GLU A 364 4.12 -15.83 21.10
C GLU A 364 3.91 -14.98 22.37
N PHE A 365 3.93 -13.65 22.24
CA PHE A 365 3.81 -12.74 23.37
C PHE A 365 2.40 -12.18 23.59
#